data_AF-W2TES9-F1
#
_entry.id   AF-W2TES9-F1
#
_cell.length_a   1.000
_cell.length_b   1.000
_cell.length_c   1.000
_cell.angle_alpha   90.00
_cell.angle_beta   90.00
_cell.angle_gamma   90.00
#
_symmetry.space_group_name_H-M   'P 1'
#
loop_
_entity.id
_entity.type
_entity.pdbx_description
1 polymer ?
#
loop_
_entity_poly.entity_id
_entity_poly.type
_entity_poly.pdbx_seq_one_letter_code
_entity_poly.pdbx_strand_id
1 'polypeptide(L)'
;MLGFSIPLIDERVKAINESGRVLLEKWNGSFYNCILAAERSAEKLLNIIVEHFESFRDFAEFHGQKVSFLKRAQILVADLYAALKDDDPACAFPDIGILTMFADYRVPQALAFLGVLEYSNELLEILKSNHCLENGSPEEVELRGASIWGCQRIVTAIQKLRTGEGDIVRPINAMDVDIFAWVYRRKHAAEIEEKVPFHRTRCIYY
;
A
#
# COMPACT_ATOMS: atom_id res chain seq x y z
N MET A 1 -3.66 -32.13 12.58
CA MET A 1 -3.21 -30.83 12.05
C MET A 1 -4.36 -30.31 11.19
N LEU A 2 -5.21 -29.43 11.73
CA LEU A 2 -6.32 -28.85 10.96
C LEU A 2 -5.70 -27.83 9.98
N GLY A 3 -5.58 -28.20 8.71
CA GLY A 3 -5.19 -27.25 7.67
C GLY A 3 -6.28 -26.20 7.53
N PHE A 4 -5.91 -24.92 7.64
CA PHE A 4 -6.83 -23.83 7.37
C PHE A 4 -7.07 -23.73 5.85
N SER A 5 -8.33 -23.51 5.44
CA SER A 5 -8.67 -23.22 4.05
C SER A 5 -8.01 -21.90 3.62
N ILE A 6 -7.36 -21.88 2.46
CA ILE A 6 -6.78 -20.66 1.89
C ILE A 6 -7.91 -19.65 1.65
N PRO A 7 -7.90 -18.47 2.29
CA PRO A 7 -8.95 -17.48 2.09
C PRO A 7 -8.95 -16.98 0.64
N LEU A 8 -10.13 -16.89 0.03
CA LEU A 8 -10.35 -16.38 -1.32
C LEU A 8 -9.55 -17.17 -2.39
N ILE A 9 -9.57 -18.51 -2.29
CA ILE A 9 -8.77 -19.37 -3.19
C ILE A 9 -9.16 -19.18 -4.66
N ASP A 10 -10.46 -19.05 -4.96
CA ASP A 10 -10.95 -18.90 -6.32
C ASP A 10 -10.50 -17.56 -6.93
N GLU A 11 -10.56 -16.48 -6.16
CA GLU A 11 -10.10 -15.16 -6.57
C GLU A 11 -8.58 -15.12 -6.74
N ARG A 12 -7.82 -15.82 -5.89
CA ARG A 12 -6.36 -15.95 -6.02
C ARG A 12 -5.97 -16.73 -7.27
N VAL A 13 -6.65 -17.85 -7.55
CA VAL A 13 -6.45 -18.62 -8.79
C VAL A 13 -6.78 -17.75 -10.01
N LYS A 14 -7.88 -17.00 -9.97
CA LYS A 14 -8.26 -16.05 -11.03
C LYS A 14 -7.15 -15.01 -11.26
N ALA A 15 -6.61 -14.40 -10.20
CA ALA A 15 -5.55 -13.40 -10.30
C ALA A 15 -4.26 -13.96 -10.94
N ILE A 16 -3.85 -15.17 -10.57
CA ILE A 16 -2.65 -15.82 -11.11
C ILE A 16 -2.84 -16.17 -12.60
N ASN A 17 -3.97 -16.79 -12.95
CA ASN A 17 -4.28 -17.14 -14.33
C ASN A 17 -4.41 -15.91 -15.23
N GLU A 18 -5.04 -14.86 -14.72
CA GLU A 18 -5.17 -13.57 -15.41
C GLU A 18 -3.80 -12.94 -15.69
N SER A 19 -2.93 -12.87 -14.67
CA SER A 19 -1.57 -12.34 -14.83
C SER A 19 -0.77 -13.14 -15.86
N GLY A 20 -0.81 -14.48 -15.80
CA GLY A 20 -0.11 -15.34 -16.76
C GLY A 20 -0.59 -15.15 -18.20
N ARG A 21 -1.90 -15.05 -18.40
CA ARG A 21 -2.50 -14.78 -19.71
C ARG A 21 -2.07 -13.40 -20.25
N VAL A 22 -2.16 -12.35 -19.43
CA VAL A 22 -1.75 -10.99 -19.82
C VAL A 22 -0.28 -10.95 -20.21
N LEU A 23 0.60 -11.63 -19.46
CA LEU A 23 2.01 -11.70 -19.78
C LEU A 23 2.27 -12.38 -21.13
N LEU A 24 1.63 -13.53 -21.39
CA LEU A 24 1.78 -14.26 -22.65
C LEU A 24 1.26 -13.45 -23.85
N GLU A 25 0.10 -12.80 -23.71
CA GLU A 25 -0.56 -12.09 -24.80
C GLU A 25 0.09 -10.73 -25.12
N LYS A 26 0.58 -9.99 -24.11
CA LYS A 26 1.00 -8.59 -24.27
C LYS A 26 2.48 -8.32 -23.99
N TRP A 27 3.12 -9.18 -23.22
CA TRP A 27 4.47 -8.93 -22.68
C TRP A 27 5.46 -10.03 -23.02
N ASN A 28 5.20 -10.80 -24.09
CA ASN A 28 6.05 -11.91 -24.55
C ASN A 28 6.44 -12.88 -23.40
N GLY A 29 5.49 -13.15 -22.51
CA GLY A 29 5.67 -14.05 -21.37
C GLY A 29 6.54 -13.52 -20.23
N SER A 30 6.99 -12.25 -20.25
CA SER A 30 7.92 -11.72 -19.24
C SER A 30 7.47 -10.37 -18.68
N PHE A 31 7.34 -10.29 -17.36
CA PHE A 31 7.05 -9.03 -16.66
C PHE A 31 8.18 -8.01 -16.81
N TYR A 32 9.40 -8.45 -17.12
CA TYR A 32 10.52 -7.54 -17.38
C TYR A 32 10.24 -6.60 -18.56
N ASN A 33 9.44 -7.04 -19.54
CA ASN A 33 9.04 -6.16 -20.65
C ASN A 33 8.13 -5.01 -20.18
N CYS A 34 7.35 -5.19 -19.11
CA CYS A 34 6.63 -4.10 -18.45
C CYS A 34 7.60 -3.08 -17.87
N ILE A 35 8.68 -3.55 -17.21
CA ILE A 35 9.71 -2.71 -16.60
C ILE A 35 10.44 -1.89 -17.67
N LEU A 36 10.83 -2.52 -18.78
CA LEU A 36 11.46 -1.82 -19.91
C LEU A 36 10.53 -0.76 -20.51
N ALA A 37 9.25 -1.08 -20.71
CA ALA A 37 8.25 -0.16 -21.26
C ALA A 37 7.93 1.01 -20.31
N ALA A 38 8.21 0.87 -19.01
CA ALA A 38 8.05 1.96 -18.06
C ALA A 38 9.14 3.03 -18.16
N GLU A 39 10.21 2.80 -18.95
CA GLU A 39 11.26 3.78 -19.21
C GLU A 39 11.84 4.39 -17.92
N ARG A 40 12.06 3.55 -16.90
CA ARG A 40 12.56 3.96 -15.58
C ARG A 40 11.64 4.94 -14.83
N SER A 41 10.34 4.95 -15.11
CA SER A 41 9.35 5.71 -14.33
C SER A 41 8.48 4.79 -13.49
N ALA A 42 8.47 5.03 -12.18
CA ALA A 42 7.57 4.38 -11.24
C ALA A 42 6.10 4.65 -11.60
N GLU A 43 5.77 5.88 -12.01
CA GLU A 43 4.42 6.25 -12.45
C GLU A 43 3.99 5.46 -13.69
N LYS A 44 4.85 5.40 -14.73
CA LYS A 44 4.55 4.64 -15.94
C LYS A 44 4.38 3.15 -15.64
N LEU A 45 5.25 2.58 -14.79
CA LEU A 45 5.12 1.17 -14.40
C LEU A 45 3.81 0.92 -13.65
N LEU A 46 3.44 1.81 -12.73
CA LEU A 46 2.17 1.72 -12.00
C LEU A 46 0.96 1.77 -12.97
N ASN A 47 0.98 2.67 -13.94
CA ASN A 47 -0.05 2.78 -14.97
C ASN A 47 -0.15 1.51 -15.83
N ILE A 48 0.99 0.96 -16.29
CA ILE A 48 1.05 -0.31 -17.03
C ILE A 48 0.42 -1.45 -16.20
N ILE A 49 0.75 -1.53 -14.91
CA ILE A 49 0.20 -2.55 -14.01
C ILE A 49 -1.33 -2.41 -13.91
N VAL A 50 -1.84 -1.21 -13.63
CA VAL A 50 -3.27 -0.95 -13.44
C VAL A 50 -4.07 -1.16 -14.73
N GLU A 51 -3.50 -0.76 -15.86
CA GLU A 51 -4.15 -0.89 -17.16
C GLU A 51 -4.32 -2.36 -17.55
N HIS A 52 -3.30 -3.18 -17.35
CA HIS A 52 -3.28 -4.53 -17.91
C HIS A 52 -3.57 -5.65 -16.91
N PHE A 53 -3.34 -5.46 -15.62
CA PHE A 53 -3.49 -6.50 -14.61
C PHE A 53 -4.66 -6.18 -13.68
N GLU A 54 -5.81 -6.80 -13.92
CA GLU A 54 -7.06 -6.43 -13.24
C GLU A 54 -7.01 -6.68 -11.73
N SER A 55 -6.29 -7.72 -11.31
CA SER A 55 -6.16 -8.07 -9.89
C SER A 55 -5.43 -7.03 -9.03
N PHE A 56 -4.84 -6.00 -9.65
CA PHE A 56 -4.17 -4.88 -8.99
C PHE A 56 -5.05 -3.62 -8.88
N ARG A 57 -6.25 -3.61 -9.48
CA ARG A 57 -7.19 -2.48 -9.51
C ARG A 57 -7.93 -2.33 -8.16
N ASP A 58 -7.22 -1.80 -7.17
CA ASP A 58 -7.72 -1.49 -5.83
C ASP A 58 -8.35 -0.08 -5.83
N PHE A 59 -9.61 -0.04 -6.25
CA PHE A 59 -10.46 1.16 -6.38
C PHE A 59 -11.63 1.10 -5.40
N ALA A 60 -12.13 2.27 -4.99
CA ALA A 60 -13.36 2.41 -4.22
C ALA A 60 -14.12 3.67 -4.66
N GLU A 61 -15.35 3.83 -4.16
CA GLU A 61 -16.10 5.08 -4.25
C GLU A 61 -16.26 5.67 -2.85
N PHE A 62 -16.00 6.98 -2.71
CA PHE A 62 -16.12 7.70 -1.45
C PHE A 62 -16.83 9.03 -1.70
N HIS A 63 -17.99 9.23 -1.08
CA HIS A 63 -18.85 10.40 -1.30
C HIS A 63 -19.08 10.72 -2.79
N GLY A 64 -19.34 9.69 -3.61
CA GLY A 64 -19.57 9.84 -5.05
C GLY A 64 -18.31 10.12 -5.88
N GLN A 65 -17.12 10.07 -5.28
CA GLN A 65 -15.85 10.21 -5.98
C GLN A 65 -15.14 8.87 -6.09
N LYS A 66 -14.66 8.54 -7.28
CA LYS A 66 -13.80 7.38 -7.48
C LYS A 66 -12.42 7.67 -6.88
N VAL A 67 -11.98 6.79 -5.98
CA VAL A 67 -10.66 6.84 -5.34
C VAL A 67 -9.88 5.56 -5.59
N SER A 68 -8.57 5.62 -5.38
CA SER A 68 -7.67 4.50 -5.63
C SER A 68 -6.61 4.38 -4.54
N PHE A 69 -6.36 3.16 -4.07
CA PHE A 69 -5.28 2.85 -3.14
C PHE A 69 -4.13 2.14 -3.83
N LEU A 70 -4.45 1.27 -4.80
CA LEU A 70 -3.49 0.56 -5.64
C LEU A 70 -2.39 -0.16 -4.84
N LYS A 71 -2.69 -0.62 -3.62
CA LYS A 71 -1.68 -1.02 -2.63
C LYS A 71 -0.72 -2.08 -3.16
N ARG A 72 -1.25 -3.15 -3.78
CA ARG A 72 -0.42 -4.22 -4.38
C ARG A 72 0.41 -3.73 -5.56
N ALA A 73 -0.10 -2.78 -6.34
CA ALA A 73 0.61 -2.25 -7.50
C ALA A 73 1.76 -1.36 -7.04
N GLN A 74 1.52 -0.51 -6.04
CA GLN A 74 2.54 0.32 -5.43
C GLN A 74 3.64 -0.52 -4.76
N ILE A 75 3.28 -1.56 -4.00
CA ILE A 75 4.26 -2.49 -3.41
C ILE A 75 5.08 -3.20 -4.50
N LEU A 76 4.46 -3.66 -5.58
CA LEU A 76 5.20 -4.30 -6.66
C LEU A 76 6.28 -3.38 -7.25
N VAL A 77 5.94 -2.11 -7.51
CA VAL A 77 6.91 -1.11 -7.99
C VAL A 77 8.01 -0.84 -6.95
N ALA A 78 7.62 -0.70 -5.68
CA ALA A 78 8.54 -0.44 -4.58
C ALA A 78 9.52 -1.60 -4.32
N ASP A 79 9.03 -2.84 -4.34
CA ASP A 79 9.85 -4.04 -4.14
C ASP A 79 10.84 -4.23 -5.28
N LEU A 80 10.43 -4.00 -6.53
CA LEU A 80 11.32 -4.03 -7.69
C LEU A 80 12.43 -2.99 -7.57
N TYR A 81 12.07 -1.75 -7.22
CA TYR A 81 13.04 -0.69 -6.98
C TYR A 81 14.01 -1.05 -5.87
N ALA A 82 13.50 -1.47 -4.71
CA ALA A 82 14.33 -1.79 -3.55
C ALA A 82 15.27 -2.97 -3.80
N ALA A 83 14.82 -3.97 -4.55
CA ALA A 83 15.60 -5.18 -4.80
C ALA A 83 16.63 -5.02 -5.93
N LEU A 84 16.36 -4.19 -6.95
CA LEU A 84 17.12 -4.23 -8.21
C LEU A 84 17.72 -2.89 -8.66
N LYS A 85 17.38 -1.75 -8.06
CA LYS A 85 17.83 -0.43 -8.57
C LYS A 85 19.35 -0.25 -8.70
N ASP A 86 20.14 -0.96 -7.89
CA ASP A 86 21.60 -0.84 -7.86
C ASP A 86 22.28 -1.80 -8.85
N ASP A 87 21.57 -2.87 -9.27
CA ASP A 87 22.06 -3.92 -10.17
C ASP A 87 21.49 -3.79 -11.59
N ASP A 88 20.31 -3.19 -11.74
CA ASP A 88 19.62 -3.00 -13.02
C ASP A 88 19.12 -1.54 -13.19
N PRO A 89 19.74 -0.77 -14.12
CA PRO A 89 19.32 0.60 -14.42
C PRO A 89 17.85 0.75 -14.83
N ALA A 90 17.23 -0.29 -15.40
CA ALA A 90 15.81 -0.28 -15.77
C ALA A 90 14.88 -0.19 -14.55
N CYS A 91 15.34 -0.68 -13.39
CA CYS A 91 14.62 -0.63 -12.12
C CYS A 91 14.95 0.61 -11.27
N ALA A 92 15.90 1.45 -11.71
CA ALA A 92 16.28 2.67 -11.02
C ALA A 92 15.33 3.82 -11.37
N PHE A 93 14.21 3.92 -10.63
CA PHE A 93 13.13 4.91 -10.80
C PHE A 93 13.43 6.24 -10.10
N PRO A 94 13.77 7.33 -10.81
CA PRO A 94 14.06 8.63 -10.19
C PRO A 94 12.82 9.28 -9.55
N ASP A 95 11.63 8.93 -10.04
CA ASP A 95 10.32 9.39 -9.59
C ASP A 95 9.69 8.47 -8.53
N ILE A 96 10.45 7.55 -7.92
CA ILE A 96 9.95 6.61 -6.89
C ILE A 96 9.17 7.30 -5.75
N GLY A 97 9.46 8.57 -5.49
CA GLY A 97 8.75 9.38 -4.50
C GLY A 97 7.30 9.69 -4.84
N ILE A 98 6.81 9.36 -6.05
CA ILE A 98 5.39 9.46 -6.40
C ILE A 98 4.53 8.43 -5.66
N LEU A 99 5.12 7.32 -5.22
CA LEU A 99 4.40 6.32 -4.45
C LEU A 99 3.97 6.88 -3.10
N THR A 100 2.74 6.53 -2.70
CA THR A 100 2.20 6.84 -1.37
C THR A 100 2.62 5.77 -0.35
N MET A 101 2.15 5.91 0.89
CA MET A 101 2.13 4.78 1.81
C MET A 101 1.21 3.66 1.28
N PHE A 102 1.43 2.43 1.72
CA PHE A 102 0.78 1.24 1.19
C PHE A 102 -0.42 0.88 2.05
N ALA A 103 -1.53 1.57 1.83
CA ALA A 103 -2.71 1.54 2.71
C ALA A 103 -3.26 0.13 2.94
N ASP A 104 -2.89 -0.46 4.08
CA ASP A 104 -3.35 -1.75 4.59
C ASP A 104 -4.17 -1.58 5.88
N TYR A 105 -4.37 -2.68 6.62
CA TYR A 105 -5.14 -2.70 7.86
C TYR A 105 -4.32 -2.52 9.14
N ARG A 106 -2.98 -2.55 9.08
CA ARG A 106 -2.09 -2.51 10.24
C ARG A 106 -1.36 -1.19 10.39
N VAL A 107 -1.00 -0.53 9.31
CA VAL A 107 -0.40 0.81 9.37
C VAL A 107 -1.35 1.83 10.01
N PRO A 108 -2.66 1.88 9.70
CA PRO A 108 -3.60 2.77 10.41
C PRO A 108 -3.57 2.57 11.94
N GLN A 109 -3.42 1.32 12.41
CA GLN A 109 -3.34 0.96 13.83
C GLN A 109 -2.10 1.57 14.50
N ALA A 110 -0.94 1.49 13.82
CA ALA A 110 0.29 2.08 14.32
C ALA A 110 0.28 3.61 14.29
N LEU A 111 -0.29 4.20 13.24
CA LEU A 111 -0.46 5.66 13.17
C LEU A 111 -1.36 6.17 14.30
N ALA A 112 -2.44 5.46 14.62
CA ALA A 112 -3.29 5.80 15.76
C ALA A 112 -2.57 5.65 17.11
N PHE A 113 -1.82 4.56 17.30
CA PHE A 113 -1.02 4.36 18.50
C PHE A 113 0.04 5.46 18.71
N LEU A 114 0.66 5.93 17.63
CA LEU A 114 1.65 7.01 17.64
C LEU A 114 1.04 8.42 17.74
N GLY A 115 -0.29 8.53 17.81
CA GLY A 115 -1.00 9.81 17.91
C GLY A 115 -1.08 10.60 16.60
N VAL A 116 -0.85 9.94 15.45
CA VAL A 116 -0.98 10.54 14.12
C VAL A 116 -2.44 10.52 13.65
N LEU A 117 -3.17 9.44 13.98
CA LEU A 117 -4.60 9.30 13.72
C LEU A 117 -5.37 9.26 15.04
N GLU A 118 -6.60 9.76 15.03
CA GLU A 118 -7.54 9.65 16.14
C GLU A 118 -8.83 9.01 15.60
N TYR A 119 -9.32 7.98 16.28
CA TYR A 119 -10.55 7.30 15.88
C TYR A 119 -11.74 7.92 16.60
N SER A 120 -12.83 8.13 15.86
CA SER A 120 -14.09 8.55 16.48
C SER A 120 -14.62 7.45 17.42
N ASN A 121 -15.49 7.83 18.35
CA ASN A 121 -16.11 6.86 19.26
C ASN A 121 -16.91 5.80 18.49
N GLU A 122 -17.60 6.21 17.43
CA GLU A 122 -18.40 5.34 16.56
C GLU A 122 -17.51 4.28 15.89
N LEU A 123 -16.39 4.72 15.30
CA LEU A 123 -15.43 3.81 14.68
C LEU A 123 -14.82 2.86 15.73
N LEU A 124 -14.46 3.36 16.91
CA LEU A 124 -13.91 2.53 17.98
C LEU A 124 -14.86 1.42 18.40
N GLU A 125 -16.15 1.70 18.54
CA GLU A 125 -17.14 0.69 18.89
C GLU A 125 -17.29 -0.38 17.79
N ILE A 126 -17.26 0.01 16.51
CA ILE A 126 -17.25 -0.92 15.38
C ILE A 126 -16.01 -1.83 15.46
N LEU A 127 -14.81 -1.25 15.63
CA LEU A 127 -13.56 -2.00 15.63
C LEU A 127 -13.45 -2.97 16.83
N LYS A 128 -13.90 -2.55 18.02
CA LYS A 128 -13.91 -3.39 19.25
C LYS A 128 -14.86 -4.58 19.15
N SER A 129 -15.97 -4.44 18.41
CA SER A 129 -16.93 -5.53 18.20
C SER A 129 -16.37 -6.68 17.36
N ASN A 130 -15.15 -6.53 16.82
CA ASN A 130 -14.53 -7.45 15.86
C ASN A 130 -15.35 -7.64 14.57
N HIS A 131 -16.22 -6.69 14.26
CA HIS A 131 -16.95 -6.64 13.00
C HIS A 131 -15.97 -6.53 11.82
N CYS A 132 -16.25 -7.28 10.75
CA CYS A 132 -15.49 -7.20 9.51
C CYS A 132 -16.12 -6.09 8.67
N LEU A 133 -15.36 -5.03 8.40
CA LEU A 133 -15.76 -4.01 7.44
C LEU A 133 -15.81 -4.63 6.04
N GLU A 134 -16.80 -4.20 5.27
CA GLU A 134 -16.88 -4.52 3.85
C GLU A 134 -15.78 -3.76 3.10
N ASN A 135 -15.17 -4.40 2.10
CA ASN A 135 -14.20 -3.70 1.26
C ASN A 135 -14.91 -2.63 0.45
N GLY A 136 -14.43 -1.38 0.53
CA GLY A 136 -15.08 -0.23 -0.08
C GLY A 136 -16.16 0.41 0.80
N SER A 137 -16.38 -0.03 2.04
CA SER A 137 -17.26 0.70 2.96
C SER A 137 -16.67 2.07 3.31
N PRO A 138 -17.49 3.09 3.63
CA PRO A 138 -16.99 4.41 3.99
C PRO A 138 -15.91 4.39 5.08
N GLU A 139 -16.10 3.57 6.12
CA GLU A 139 -15.16 3.44 7.25
C GLU A 139 -13.82 2.80 6.83
N GLU A 140 -13.86 1.77 5.97
CA GLU A 140 -12.66 1.12 5.45
C GLU A 140 -11.87 2.07 4.54
N VAL A 141 -12.56 2.77 3.65
CA VAL A 141 -11.98 3.73 2.71
C VAL A 141 -11.43 4.95 3.45
N GLU A 142 -12.15 5.46 4.45
CA GLU A 142 -11.71 6.59 5.28
C GLU A 142 -10.45 6.24 6.07
N LEU A 143 -10.40 5.07 6.72
CA LEU A 143 -9.20 4.61 7.45
C LEU A 143 -7.96 4.54 6.56
N ARG A 144 -8.12 3.98 5.35
CA ARG A 144 -7.03 3.86 4.37
C ARG A 144 -6.63 5.23 3.82
N GLY A 145 -7.59 6.09 3.49
CA GLY A 145 -7.34 7.45 2.98
C GLY A 145 -6.67 8.36 4.02
N ALA A 146 -7.16 8.34 5.25
CA ALA A 146 -6.59 9.08 6.38
C ALA A 146 -5.16 8.63 6.66
N SER A 147 -4.84 7.35 6.50
CA SER A 147 -3.48 6.82 6.66
C SER A 147 -2.53 7.35 5.58
N ILE A 148 -2.97 7.39 4.31
CA ILE A 148 -2.23 8.03 3.22
C ILE A 148 -1.93 9.48 3.54
N TRP A 149 -2.96 10.22 3.95
CA TRP A 149 -2.80 11.62 4.30
C TRP A 149 -1.88 11.81 5.52
N GLY A 150 -2.04 11.01 6.56
CA GLY A 150 -1.19 11.04 7.76
C GLY A 150 0.29 10.84 7.43
N CYS A 151 0.62 9.85 6.61
CA CYS A 151 1.99 9.65 6.14
C CYS A 151 2.52 10.83 5.32
N GLN A 152 1.71 11.40 4.42
CA GLN A 152 2.11 12.59 3.66
C GLN A 152 2.37 13.80 4.57
N ARG A 153 1.56 13.97 5.63
CA ARG A 153 1.75 15.02 6.64
C ARG A 153 3.07 14.84 7.41
N ILE A 154 3.43 13.61 7.75
CA ILE A 154 4.72 13.28 8.38
C ILE A 154 5.88 13.65 7.44
N VAL A 155 5.80 13.29 6.16
CA VAL A 155 6.82 13.67 5.16
C VAL A 155 7.01 15.19 5.12
N THR A 156 5.91 15.95 5.03
CA THR A 156 5.98 17.42 5.04
C THR A 156 6.58 17.97 6.34
N ALA A 157 6.25 17.38 7.48
CA ALA A 157 6.83 17.79 8.77
C ALA A 157 8.35 17.52 8.82
N ILE A 158 8.80 16.35 8.36
CA ILE A 158 10.22 15.99 8.26
C ILE A 158 10.95 16.97 7.33
N GLN A 159 10.40 17.25 6.15
CA GLN A 159 10.99 18.22 5.21
C GLN A 159 11.19 19.60 5.85
N LYS A 160 10.18 20.09 6.60
CA LYS A 160 10.28 21.36 7.33
C LYS A 160 11.38 21.34 8.40
N LEU A 161 11.50 20.26 9.15
CA LEU A 161 12.55 20.13 10.17
C LEU A 161 13.95 20.09 9.55
N ARG A 162 14.06 19.64 8.29
CA ARG A 162 15.32 19.49 7.55
C ARG A 162 15.64 20.66 6.62
N THR A 163 14.91 21.77 6.69
CA THR A 163 15.05 22.91 5.75
C THR A 163 16.48 23.51 5.70
N GLY A 164 17.36 23.18 6.67
CA GLY A 164 18.76 23.61 6.68
C GLY A 164 19.81 22.53 6.35
N GLU A 165 19.42 21.28 6.07
CA GLU A 165 20.36 20.17 5.85
C GLU A 165 20.89 20.08 4.40
N GLY A 166 20.33 20.87 3.48
CA GLY A 166 20.67 20.84 2.05
C GLY A 166 20.44 19.47 1.39
N ASP A 167 21.03 19.24 0.22
CA ASP A 167 20.93 17.98 -0.52
C ASP A 167 21.85 16.87 0.01
N ILE A 168 22.45 17.06 1.19
CA ILE A 168 23.38 16.10 1.80
C ILE A 168 22.63 14.82 2.23
N VAL A 169 21.33 14.95 2.55
CA VAL A 169 20.51 13.83 2.99
C VAL A 169 19.44 13.51 1.98
N ARG A 170 19.27 12.21 1.67
CA ARG A 170 18.23 11.76 0.74
C ARG A 170 16.83 12.25 1.18
N PRO A 171 15.95 12.59 0.24
CA PRO A 171 14.54 12.84 0.54
C PRO A 171 13.90 11.63 1.25
N ILE A 172 12.98 11.94 2.17
CA ILE A 172 12.10 10.97 2.82
C ILE A 172 10.75 11.05 2.13
N ASN A 173 10.24 9.91 1.68
CA ASN A 173 8.96 9.81 0.95
C ASN A 173 7.93 9.06 1.80
N ALA A 174 6.66 9.03 1.35
CA ALA A 174 5.58 8.39 2.10
C ALA A 174 5.82 6.88 2.30
N MET A 175 6.46 6.23 1.33
CA MET A 175 6.93 4.84 1.43
C MET A 175 7.90 4.62 2.61
N ASP A 176 8.81 5.55 2.90
CA ASP A 176 9.74 5.39 4.02
C ASP A 176 9.01 5.44 5.36
N VAL A 177 8.00 6.32 5.46
CA VAL A 177 7.14 6.44 6.64
C VAL A 177 6.29 5.18 6.83
N ASP A 178 5.77 4.62 5.73
CA ASP A 178 5.03 3.35 5.72
C ASP A 178 5.88 2.19 6.27
N ILE A 179 7.07 1.99 5.70
CA ILE A 179 8.02 0.95 6.11
C ILE A 179 8.35 1.11 7.61
N PHE A 180 8.62 2.33 8.06
CA PHE A 180 8.86 2.60 9.47
C PHE A 180 7.66 2.21 10.33
N ALA A 181 6.45 2.68 10.00
CA ALA A 181 5.25 2.43 10.77
C ALA A 181 4.92 0.92 10.83
N TRP A 182 5.08 0.21 9.71
CA TRP A 182 4.84 -1.22 9.64
C TRP A 182 5.87 -2.03 10.47
N VAL A 183 7.15 -1.71 10.37
CA VAL A 183 8.21 -2.34 11.18
C VAL A 183 8.00 -2.04 12.66
N TYR A 184 7.67 -0.79 13.01
CA TYR A 184 7.34 -0.38 14.37
C TYR A 184 6.16 -1.20 14.91
N ARG A 185 5.07 -1.30 14.13
CA ARG A 185 3.91 -2.13 14.48
C ARG A 185 4.30 -3.56 14.81
N ARG A 186 5.16 -4.18 13.99
CA ARG A 186 5.57 -5.57 14.19
C ARG A 186 6.43 -5.74 15.45
N LYS A 187 7.33 -4.80 15.71
CA LYS A 187 8.22 -4.83 16.88
C LYS A 187 7.46 -4.61 18.19
N HIS A 188 6.41 -3.79 18.16
CA HIS A 188 5.61 -3.38 19.32
C HIS A 188 4.21 -4.01 19.34
N ALA A 189 4.02 -5.16 18.67
CA ALA A 189 2.70 -5.74 18.41
C ALA A 189 1.85 -5.96 19.66
N ALA A 190 2.43 -6.50 20.74
CA ALA A 190 1.69 -6.76 21.98
C ALA A 190 1.12 -5.48 22.60
N GLU A 191 1.93 -4.43 22.70
CA GLU A 191 1.51 -3.15 23.27
C GLU A 191 0.47 -2.43 22.39
N ILE A 192 0.68 -2.45 21.08
CA ILE A 192 -0.22 -1.78 20.12
C ILE A 192 -1.57 -2.49 20.08
N GLU A 193 -1.60 -3.81 20.05
CA GLU A 193 -2.85 -4.59 19.99
C GLU A 193 -3.66 -4.52 21.28
N GLU A 194 -3.01 -4.29 22.43
CA GLU A 194 -3.70 -4.04 23.69
C GLU A 194 -4.42 -2.68 23.70
N LYS A 195 -3.83 -1.65 23.07
CA LYS A 195 -4.32 -0.26 23.18
C LYS A 195 -5.21 0.19 22.03
N VAL A 196 -4.93 -0.26 20.80
CA VAL A 196 -5.56 0.28 19.58
C VAL A 196 -6.14 -0.86 18.76
N PRO A 197 -7.46 -0.91 18.52
CA PRO A 197 -8.03 -1.93 17.64
C PRO A 197 -7.69 -1.63 16.18
N PHE A 198 -7.81 -2.63 15.31
CA PHE A 198 -7.56 -2.49 13.88
C PHE A 198 -8.77 -2.96 13.08
N HIS A 199 -8.96 -2.40 11.88
CA HIS A 199 -10.04 -2.84 11.01
C HIS A 199 -9.75 -4.21 10.41
N ARG A 200 -10.80 -4.99 10.20
CA ARG A 200 -10.72 -6.28 9.53
C ARG A 200 -11.55 -6.19 8.27
N THR A 201 -10.93 -6.49 7.15
CA THR A 201 -11.59 -6.48 5.85
C THR A 201 -11.11 -7.70 5.10
N ARG A 202 -12.03 -8.41 4.45
CA ARG A 202 -11.69 -9.55 3.59
C ARG A 202 -11.68 -9.10 2.14
N CYS A 203 -10.49 -9.00 1.55
CA CYS A 203 -10.32 -8.65 0.14
C CYS A 203 -9.07 -9.31 -0.46
N ILE A 204 -8.84 -9.10 -1.76
CA ILE A 204 -7.65 -9.61 -2.47
C ILE A 204 -6.46 -8.63 -2.47
N TYR A 205 -6.62 -7.46 -1.84
CA TYR A 205 -5.67 -6.36 -1.93
C TYR A 205 -4.69 -6.31 -0.75
N TYR A 206 -5.07 -6.77 0.44
CA TYR A 206 -4.21 -6.77 1.64
C TYR A 206 -4.56 -7.86 2.65
#